data_AF-A0A927V2X0-F1
#
_entry.id   AF-A0A927V2X0-F1
#
_cell.length_a   1.000
_cell.length_b   1.000
_cell.length_c   1.000
_cell.angle_alpha   90.00
_cell.angle_beta   90.00
_cell.angle_gamma   90.00
#
_symmetry.space_group_name_H-M   'P 1'
#
loop_
_entity.id
_entity.type
_entity.pdbx_description
1 polymer ?
#
loop_
_entity_poly.entity_id
_entity_poly.type
_entity_poly.pdbx_seq_one_letter_code
_entity_poly.pdbx_strand_id
1 'polypeptide(L)'
;MNYIGTWEFHSVGTLNENDEMVYMGAEEYLKSPMPYVDETDPEAVEDEIKERKRTIGGKIALCEEGELYMLQPLPEGVSQEQVDVAVKAGHIKLYDGMMTDDPMRWEERDGEVWLEVGMGMSDDGWVKLSDEEGFLNFMNIRYTKSE
;
A
#
# COMPACT_ATOMS: atom_id res chain seq x y z
N MET A 1 -0.77 19.93 6.21
CA MET A 1 -0.74 19.28 4.89
C MET A 1 -2.17 19.16 4.42
N ASN A 2 -2.45 19.46 3.15
CA ASN A 2 -3.79 19.34 2.59
C ASN A 2 -3.81 18.12 1.66
N TYR A 3 -4.53 17.09 2.07
CA TYR A 3 -4.79 15.94 1.22
C TYR A 3 -5.90 16.26 0.22
N ILE A 4 -5.67 15.95 -1.05
CA ILE A 4 -6.71 15.89 -2.09
C ILE A 4 -7.60 14.67 -1.86
N GLY A 5 -7.02 13.61 -1.31
CA GLY A 5 -7.73 12.42 -0.91
C GLY A 5 -6.82 11.41 -0.26
N THR A 6 -7.47 10.51 0.46
CA THR A 6 -6.87 9.30 0.98
C THR A 6 -7.59 8.13 0.34
N TRP A 7 -6.85 7.09 -0.02
CA TRP A 7 -7.35 5.85 -0.58
C TRP A 7 -6.96 4.71 0.36
N GLU A 8 -7.93 3.86 0.67
CA GLU A 8 -7.79 2.73 1.58
C GLU A 8 -7.84 1.42 0.80
N PHE A 9 -7.20 0.39 1.36
CA PHE A 9 -7.20 -0.94 0.78
C PHE A 9 -8.63 -1.38 0.42
N HIS A 10 -8.81 -1.83 -0.82
CA HIS A 10 -10.04 -2.45 -1.29
C HIS A 10 -9.83 -3.96 -1.48
N SER A 11 -8.85 -4.33 -2.30
CA SER A 11 -8.60 -5.73 -2.66
C SER A 11 -7.20 -5.93 -3.20
N VAL A 12 -6.69 -7.16 -3.15
CA VAL A 12 -5.42 -7.55 -3.77
C VAL A 12 -5.65 -8.56 -4.88
N GLY A 13 -5.01 -8.33 -6.02
CA GLY A 13 -5.05 -9.18 -7.20
C GLY A 13 -4.08 -10.35 -7.08
N THR A 14 -4.54 -11.53 -7.47
CA THR A 14 -3.74 -12.74 -7.66
C THR A 14 -4.18 -13.44 -8.95
N LEU A 15 -3.33 -14.30 -9.49
CA LEU A 15 -3.71 -15.20 -10.58
C LEU A 15 -4.41 -16.43 -10.02
N ASN A 16 -5.52 -16.84 -10.64
CA ASN A 16 -6.17 -18.12 -10.37
C ASN A 16 -5.50 -19.26 -11.17
N GLU A 17 -6.04 -20.48 -11.08
CA GLU A 17 -5.52 -21.67 -11.79
C GLU A 17 -5.59 -21.58 -13.32
N ASN A 18 -6.34 -20.63 -13.87
CA ASN A 18 -6.48 -20.39 -15.30
C ASN A 18 -5.67 -19.17 -15.78
N ASP A 19 -4.73 -18.66 -14.96
CA ASP A 19 -3.95 -17.44 -15.21
C ASP A 19 -4.82 -16.16 -15.34
N GLU A 20 -6.03 -16.15 -14.77
CA GLU A 20 -6.90 -14.99 -14.75
C GLU A 20 -6.70 -14.18 -13.46
N MET A 21 -6.68 -12.85 -13.59
CA MET A 21 -6.61 -11.95 -12.43
C MET A 21 -7.92 -11.99 -11.64
N VAL A 22 -7.83 -12.39 -10.38
CA VAL A 22 -8.94 -12.37 -9.41
C VAL A 22 -8.55 -11.50 -8.22
N TYR A 23 -9.54 -10.78 -7.66
CA TYR A 23 -9.31 -9.83 -6.58
C TYR A 23 -9.91 -10.33 -5.27
N MET A 24 -9.08 -10.42 -4.24
CA MET A 24 -9.46 -10.86 -2.91
C MET A 24 -9.64 -9.65 -2.00
N GLY A 25 -10.78 -9.59 -1.30
CA GLY A 25 -10.99 -8.63 -0.22
C GLY A 25 -10.13 -8.94 1.01
N ALA A 26 -10.17 -8.08 2.03
CA ALA A 26 -9.30 -8.19 3.20
C ALA A 26 -9.42 -9.55 3.93
N GLU A 27 -10.63 -10.01 4.22
CA GLU A 27 -10.85 -11.28 4.91
C GLU A 27 -10.43 -12.49 4.08
N GLU A 28 -10.66 -12.44 2.77
CA GLU A 28 -10.29 -13.51 1.85
C GLU A 28 -8.77 -13.59 1.72
N TYR A 29 -8.12 -12.44 1.56
CA TYR A 29 -6.66 -12.37 1.47
C TYR A 29 -5.98 -12.93 2.72
N LEU A 30 -6.47 -12.61 3.92
CA LEU A 30 -5.94 -13.17 5.17
C LEU A 30 -6.07 -14.70 5.27
N LYS A 31 -7.04 -15.30 4.59
CA LYS A 31 -7.32 -16.75 4.59
C LYS A 31 -6.74 -17.47 3.36
N SER A 32 -6.26 -16.72 2.37
CA SER A 32 -5.71 -17.28 1.14
C SER A 32 -4.40 -18.06 1.39
N PRO A 33 -4.06 -19.06 0.56
CA PRO A 33 -2.80 -19.79 0.68
C PRO A 33 -1.57 -18.88 0.71
N MET A 34 -0.47 -19.33 1.32
CA MET A 34 0.79 -18.58 1.42
C MET A 34 1.87 -19.23 0.54
N PRO A 35 1.86 -19.00 -0.79
CA PRO A 35 2.67 -19.80 -1.73
C PRO A 35 4.19 -19.67 -1.54
N TYR A 36 4.66 -18.63 -0.84
CA TYR A 36 6.07 -18.36 -0.61
C TYR A 36 6.52 -18.63 0.84
N VAL A 37 5.63 -19.21 1.67
CA VAL A 37 5.86 -19.47 3.09
C VAL A 37 5.77 -20.97 3.36
N ASP A 38 6.66 -21.48 4.20
CA ASP A 38 6.50 -22.83 4.74
C ASP A 38 5.37 -22.81 5.79
N GLU A 39 4.16 -23.21 5.38
CA GLU A 39 2.99 -23.20 6.27
C GLU A 39 3.11 -24.19 7.44
N THR A 40 4.15 -25.04 7.46
CA THR A 40 4.43 -25.92 8.61
C THR A 40 5.28 -25.23 9.69
N ASP A 41 5.86 -24.06 9.39
CA ASP A 41 6.60 -23.21 10.32
C ASP A 41 5.67 -22.12 10.91
N PRO A 42 5.29 -22.21 12.20
CA PRO A 42 4.40 -21.25 12.82
C PRO A 42 4.94 -19.82 12.85
N GLU A 43 6.26 -19.63 12.95
CA GLU A 43 6.86 -18.29 12.98
C GLU A 43 6.75 -17.62 11.61
N ALA A 44 7.04 -18.37 10.54
CA ALA A 44 6.92 -17.88 9.16
C ALA A 44 5.47 -17.52 8.80
N VAL A 45 4.51 -18.33 9.25
CA VAL A 45 3.07 -18.04 9.08
C VAL A 45 2.66 -16.78 9.84
N GLU A 46 3.12 -16.61 11.07
CA GLU A 46 2.79 -15.42 11.87
C GLU A 46 3.33 -14.14 11.22
N ASP A 47 4.57 -14.18 10.71
CA ASP A 47 5.19 -13.04 10.05
C ASP A 47 4.49 -12.68 8.74
N GLU A 48 4.13 -13.66 7.90
CA GLU A 48 3.33 -13.41 6.70
C GLU A 48 1.96 -12.81 7.04
N ILE A 49 1.28 -13.27 8.09
CA ILE A 49 0.02 -12.69 8.54
C ILE A 49 0.20 -11.22 8.97
N LYS A 50 1.30 -10.88 9.64
CA LYS A 50 1.62 -9.48 9.99
C LYS A 50 1.81 -8.63 8.73
N GLU A 51 2.53 -9.14 7.72
CA GLU A 51 2.74 -8.44 6.45
C GLU A 51 1.42 -8.22 5.68
N ARG A 52 0.54 -9.24 5.65
CA ARG A 52 -0.79 -9.12 5.05
C ARG A 52 -1.65 -8.09 5.77
N LYS A 53 -1.66 -8.09 7.11
CA LYS A 53 -2.36 -7.06 7.91
C LYS A 53 -1.81 -5.66 7.64
N ARG A 54 -0.49 -5.51 7.51
CA ARG A 54 0.15 -4.23 7.16
C ARG A 54 -0.31 -3.75 5.79
N THR A 55 -0.40 -4.66 4.82
CA THR A 55 -0.90 -4.38 3.47
C THR A 55 -2.36 -3.94 3.49
N ILE A 56 -3.23 -4.67 4.21
CA ILE A 56 -4.66 -4.36 4.36
C ILE A 56 -4.88 -3.03 5.08
N GLY A 57 -4.07 -2.73 6.11
CA GLY A 57 -4.16 -1.46 6.82
C GLY A 57 -3.49 -0.30 6.09
N GLY A 58 -2.86 -0.55 4.94
CA GLY A 58 -2.15 0.46 4.16
C GLY A 58 -3.08 1.46 3.49
N LYS A 59 -2.59 2.69 3.32
CA LYS A 59 -3.30 3.77 2.62
C LYS A 59 -2.40 4.47 1.62
N ILE A 60 -3.01 5.09 0.63
CA ILE A 60 -2.35 6.00 -0.30
C ILE A 60 -2.94 7.39 -0.08
N ALA A 61 -2.09 8.38 0.18
CA ALA A 61 -2.54 9.74 0.42
C ALA A 61 -1.91 10.70 -0.60
N LEU A 62 -2.75 11.41 -1.35
CA LEU A 62 -2.33 12.41 -2.34
C LEU A 62 -2.45 13.81 -1.76
N CYS A 63 -1.38 14.58 -1.86
CA CYS A 63 -1.33 15.95 -1.36
C CYS A 63 -1.40 16.97 -2.50
N GLU A 64 -1.98 18.15 -2.23
CA GLU A 64 -2.08 19.27 -3.19
C GLU A 64 -0.73 19.71 -3.77
N GLU A 65 0.37 19.41 -3.07
CA GLU A 65 1.73 19.81 -3.45
C GLU A 65 2.42 18.82 -4.42
N GLY A 66 1.69 17.81 -4.93
CA GLY A 66 2.24 16.82 -5.86
C GLY A 66 2.99 15.68 -5.17
N GLU A 67 2.78 15.49 -3.86
CA GLU A 67 3.37 14.43 -3.05
C GLU A 67 2.36 13.31 -2.78
N LEU A 68 2.77 12.07 -3.05
CA LEU A 68 2.06 10.83 -2.79
C LEU A 68 2.77 10.09 -1.66
N TYR A 69 2.02 9.77 -0.61
CA TYR A 69 2.51 9.02 0.53
C TYR A 69 1.91 7.61 0.55
N MET A 70 2.77 6.61 0.72
CA MET A 70 2.39 5.23 1.01
C MET A 70 2.40 5.04 2.52
N LEU A 71 1.22 5.04 3.13
CA LEU A 71 1.07 4.98 4.58
C LEU A 71 0.85 3.54 5.02
N GLN A 72 1.61 3.09 6.01
CA GLN A 72 1.49 1.76 6.61
C GLN A 72 1.14 1.87 8.09
N PRO A 73 0.29 0.98 8.62
CA PRO A 73 0.00 0.98 10.05
C PRO A 73 1.26 0.65 10.84
N LEU A 74 1.33 1.17 12.07
CA LEU A 74 2.36 0.76 13.02
C LEU A 74 2.25 -0.75 13.31
N PRO A 75 3.37 -1.47 13.50
CA PRO A 75 3.31 -2.91 13.81
C PRO A 75 2.53 -3.18 15.10
N GLU A 76 1.74 -4.26 15.11
CA GLU A 76 0.98 -4.68 16.29
C GLU A 76 1.93 -4.96 17.47
N GLY A 77 1.52 -4.56 18.67
CA GLY A 77 2.28 -4.81 19.90
C GLY A 77 3.44 -3.85 20.17
N VAL A 78 3.70 -2.86 19.30
CA VAL A 78 4.69 -1.81 19.53
C VAL A 78 4.09 -0.69 20.37
N SER A 79 4.75 -0.30 21.46
CA SER A 79 4.29 0.80 22.31
C SER A 79 4.61 2.17 21.70
N GLN A 80 3.83 3.20 22.07
CA GLN A 80 4.10 4.57 21.63
C GLN A 80 5.52 5.03 22.01
N GLU A 81 6.03 4.62 23.18
CA GLU A 81 7.40 4.95 23.60
C GLU A 81 8.44 4.39 22.62
N GLN A 82 8.27 3.14 22.16
CA GLN A 82 9.16 2.54 21.17
C GLN A 82 9.09 3.28 19.83
N VAL A 83 7.88 3.68 19.41
CA VAL A 83 7.66 4.48 18.20
C VAL A 83 8.37 5.83 18.32
N ASP A 84 8.19 6.55 19.42
CA ASP A 84 8.79 7.88 19.65
C ASP A 84 10.32 7.81 19.63
N VAL A 85 10.90 6.76 20.22
CA VAL A 85 12.34 6.50 20.16
C VAL A 85 12.81 6.29 18.73
N ALA A 86 12.10 5.47 17.94
CA ALA A 86 12.44 5.20 16.55
C ALA A 86 12.34 6.45 15.66
N VAL A 87 11.30 7.26 15.83
CA VAL A 87 11.12 8.54 15.13
C VAL A 87 12.24 9.51 15.49
N LYS A 88 12.53 9.67 16.79
CA LYS A 88 13.60 10.58 17.25
C LYS A 88 14.98 10.17 16.75
N ALA A 89 15.21 8.87 16.60
CA ALA A 89 16.43 8.31 16.02
C ALA A 89 16.47 8.41 14.48
N GLY A 90 15.36 8.78 13.84
CA GLY A 90 15.25 8.86 12.38
C GLY A 90 15.15 7.49 11.69
N HIS A 91 14.80 6.43 12.42
CA HIS A 91 14.64 5.08 11.86
C HIS A 91 13.34 4.91 11.08
N ILE A 92 12.30 5.65 11.48
CA ILE A 92 11.01 5.67 10.81
C ILE A 92 10.54 7.11 10.65
N LYS A 93 9.75 7.36 9.61
CA LYS A 93 9.00 8.60 9.42
C LYS A 93 7.54 8.31 9.65
N LEU A 94 6.84 9.26 10.27
CA LEU A 94 5.40 9.17 10.48
C LEU A 94 4.69 10.33 9.80
N TYR A 95 3.59 10.03 9.11
CA TYR A 95 2.58 10.98 8.70
C TYR A 95 1.21 10.45 9.11
N ASP A 96 0.38 11.31 9.72
CA ASP A 96 -0.94 10.95 10.24
C ASP A 96 -0.95 9.70 11.16
N GLY A 97 0.12 9.54 11.95
CA GLY A 97 0.28 8.40 12.87
C GLY A 97 0.62 7.07 12.19
N MET A 98 0.86 7.08 10.88
CA MET A 98 1.23 5.91 10.08
C MET A 98 2.68 6.02 9.60
N MET A 99 3.35 4.88 9.42
CA MET A 99 4.70 4.83 8.87
C MET A 99 4.70 5.12 7.37
N THR A 100 5.78 5.70 6.88
CA THR A 100 5.96 6.04 5.47
C THR A 100 7.45 6.16 5.14
N ASP A 101 7.75 6.05 3.85
CA ASP A 101 9.03 6.49 3.30
C ASP A 101 8.94 7.92 2.76
N ASP A 102 9.94 8.35 2.01
CA ASP A 102 9.90 9.62 1.28
C ASP A 102 8.74 9.64 0.27
N PRO A 103 8.05 10.79 0.12
CA PRO A 103 6.95 10.90 -0.82
C PRO A 103 7.41 10.66 -2.26
N MET A 104 6.53 10.07 -3.04
CA MET A 104 6.69 9.97 -4.49
C MET A 104 5.99 11.16 -5.17
N ARG A 105 6.42 11.51 -6.38
CA ARG A 105 5.76 12.58 -7.14
C ARG A 105 4.55 12.01 -7.87
N TRP A 106 3.44 12.73 -7.84
CA TRP A 106 2.26 12.39 -8.62
C TRP A 106 1.74 13.62 -9.38
N GLU A 107 0.97 13.37 -10.44
CA GLU A 107 0.23 14.41 -11.15
C GLU A 107 -1.09 13.89 -11.70
N GLU A 108 -2.00 14.82 -12.01
CA GLU A 108 -3.25 14.51 -12.70
C GLU A 108 -3.08 14.76 -14.20
N ARG A 109 -3.42 13.77 -15.04
CA ARG A 109 -3.49 13.89 -16.50
C ARG A 109 -4.87 13.45 -16.95
N ASP A 110 -5.64 14.36 -17.53
CA ASP A 110 -6.99 14.06 -18.05
C ASP A 110 -7.95 13.39 -17.03
N GLY A 111 -7.83 13.76 -15.75
CA GLY A 111 -8.62 13.18 -14.65
C GLY A 111 -8.09 11.85 -14.10
N GLU A 112 -6.95 11.37 -14.60
CA GLU A 112 -6.27 10.16 -14.14
C GLU A 112 -5.07 10.53 -13.25
N VAL A 113 -4.81 9.71 -12.22
CA VAL A 113 -3.66 9.90 -11.32
C VAL A 113 -2.46 9.14 -11.87
N TRP A 114 -1.33 9.83 -12.03
CA TRP A 114 -0.07 9.28 -12.52
C TRP A 114 1.02 9.43 -11.47
N LEU A 115 1.84 8.39 -11.32
CA LEU A 115 2.93 8.31 -10.35
C LEU A 115 4.29 8.27 -11.06
N GLU A 116 5.23 9.08 -10.60
CA GLU A 116 6.62 9.02 -11.07
C GLU A 116 7.31 7.80 -10.46
N VAL A 117 7.71 6.85 -11.30
CA VAL A 117 8.43 5.62 -10.92
C VAL A 117 9.85 5.56 -11.50
N GLY A 118 10.24 6.59 -12.25
CA GLY A 118 11.55 6.70 -12.89
C GLY A 118 11.66 5.90 -14.19
N MET A 119 12.64 6.29 -15.03
CA MET A 119 12.89 5.63 -16.31
C MET A 119 13.34 4.17 -16.10
N GLY A 120 12.65 3.24 -16.77
CA GLY A 120 12.91 1.79 -16.67
C GLY A 120 11.75 0.97 -16.13
N MET A 121 10.81 1.61 -15.41
CA MET A 121 9.51 1.03 -15.05
C MET A 121 8.43 1.36 -16.10
N SER A 122 8.60 2.46 -16.83
CA SER A 122 7.81 2.84 -18.00
C SER A 122 8.63 3.69 -18.97
N ASP A 123 8.10 3.89 -20.19
CA ASP A 123 8.79 4.61 -21.27
C ASP A 123 9.03 6.10 -20.95
N ASP A 124 8.08 6.75 -20.27
CA ASP A 124 8.17 8.17 -19.87
C ASP A 124 8.53 8.36 -18.38
N GLY A 125 8.67 7.27 -17.62
CA GLY A 125 8.95 7.29 -16.19
C GLY A 125 7.72 7.48 -15.29
N TRP A 126 6.51 7.48 -15.87
CA TRP A 126 5.25 7.58 -15.16
C TRP A 126 4.39 6.33 -15.33
N VAL A 127 3.61 6.00 -14.32
CA VAL A 127 2.61 4.93 -14.39
C VAL A 127 1.26 5.47 -13.98
N LYS A 128 0.23 5.09 -14.75
CA LYS A 128 -1.15 5.36 -14.38
C LYS A 128 -1.52 4.50 -13.18
N LEU A 129 -2.08 5.12 -12.15
CA LEU A 129 -2.59 4.42 -10.99
C LEU A 129 -4.07 4.07 -11.12
N SER A 130 -4.90 4.85 -11.81
CA SER A 130 -6.33 4.51 -11.92
C SER A 130 -6.59 3.32 -12.86
N ASP A 131 -7.41 2.37 -12.42
CA ASP A 131 -7.93 1.29 -13.28
C ASP A 131 -9.26 1.65 -13.94
N GLU A 132 -9.74 0.80 -14.85
CA GLU A 132 -10.98 1.02 -15.61
C GLU A 132 -12.24 1.03 -14.74
N GLU A 133 -12.16 0.50 -13.52
CA GLU A 133 -13.27 0.42 -12.56
C GLU A 133 -13.26 1.60 -11.57
N GLY A 134 -12.30 2.51 -11.69
CA GLY A 134 -12.18 3.70 -10.85
C GLY A 134 -11.43 3.48 -9.54
N PHE A 135 -10.81 2.31 -9.34
CA PHE A 135 -9.90 2.10 -8.23
C PHE A 135 -8.55 2.74 -8.51
N LEU A 136 -7.88 3.19 -7.46
CA LEU A 136 -6.46 3.47 -7.53
C LEU A 136 -5.74 2.13 -7.35
N ASN A 137 -5.01 1.70 -8.38
CA ASN A 137 -4.25 0.48 -8.45
C ASN A 137 -2.76 0.78 -8.32
N PHE A 138 -2.10 0.17 -7.34
CA PHE A 138 -0.66 0.21 -7.19
C PHE A 138 -0.15 -1.22 -7.08
N MET A 139 0.74 -1.60 -8.00
CA MET A 139 1.15 -2.99 -8.22
C MET A 139 -0.07 -3.88 -8.49
N ASN A 140 -0.37 -4.82 -7.60
CA ASN A 140 -1.54 -5.68 -7.65
C ASN A 140 -2.62 -5.30 -6.61
N ILE A 141 -2.50 -4.16 -5.94
CA ILE A 141 -3.43 -3.76 -4.87
C ILE A 141 -4.33 -2.64 -5.38
N ARG A 142 -5.63 -2.84 -5.26
CA ARG A 142 -6.66 -1.83 -5.49
C ARG A 142 -6.99 -1.11 -4.19
N TYR A 143 -7.19 0.19 -4.32
CA TYR A 143 -7.59 1.09 -3.26
C TYR A 143 -8.84 1.86 -3.69
N THR A 144 -9.74 2.09 -2.74
CA THR A 144 -10.92 2.94 -2.91
C THR A 144 -10.71 4.25 -2.18
N LYS A 145 -11.28 5.34 -2.70
CA LYS A 145 -11.20 6.64 -2.03
C LYS A 145 -11.95 6.57 -0.69
N SER A 146 -11.34 7.07 0.38
CA SER A 146 -11.97 7.28 1.69
C SER A 146 -13.05 8.35 1.60
N GLU A 147 -14.14 8.18 2.36
CA GLU A 147 -15.23 9.17 2.47
C GLU A 147 -14.81 10.47 3.19
#